data_AF-A0A932HLP1-F1
#
_entry.id   AF-A0A932HLP1-F1
#
_cell.length_a   1.000
_cell.length_b   1.000
_cell.length_c   1.000
_cell.angle_alpha   90.00
_cell.angle_beta   90.00
_cell.angle_gamma   90.00
#
_symmetry.space_group_name_H-M   'P 1'
#
loop_
_entity.id
_entity.type
_entity.pdbx_description
1 polymer ?
#
loop_
_entity_poly.entity_id
_entity_poly.type
_entity_poly.pdbx_seq_one_letter_code
_entity_poly.pdbx_strand_id
1 'polypeptide(L)' 'MNIIVRDFVRPDPALVKGFEGIPTGVVSDAMGRGNSMAAEIKPAWPGAKLLGPAFTVRTFPADNLMIHKAATLAKPG' A
#
# COMPACT_ATOMS: atom_id res chain seq x y z
N MET A 1 17.92 9.31 11.92
CA MET A 1 17.77 8.07 12.72
C MET A 1 16.81 7.15 11.98
N ASN A 2 17.29 6.00 11.50
CA ASN A 2 16.47 5.06 10.73
C ASN A 2 15.71 4.16 11.72
N ILE A 3 14.38 4.29 11.76
CA ILE A 3 13.51 3.51 12.65
C ILE A 3 12.91 2.37 11.83
N ILE A 4 13.00 1.15 12.36
CA ILE A 4 12.36 -0.04 11.78
C ILE A 4 11.35 -0.57 12.79
N VAL A 5 10.07 -0.42 12.48
CA VAL A 5 8.98 -1.07 13.22
C VAL A 5 8.77 -2.45 12.59
N ARG A 6 9.11 -3.51 13.33
CA ARG A 6 9.10 -4.89 12.81
C ARG A 6 7.71 -5.49 12.69
N ASP A 7 6.80 -5.08 13.57
CA ASP A 7 5.43 -5.59 13.64
C ASP A 7 4.44 -4.45 13.86
N PHE A 8 3.27 -4.58 13.25
CA PHE A 8 2.13 -3.68 13.39
C PHE A 8 0.83 -4.48 13.26
N VAL A 9 -0.26 -3.93 13.79
CA VAL A 9 -1.57 -4.56 13.68
C VAL A 9 -2.01 -4.51 12.22
N ARG A 10 -2.12 -5.68 11.58
CA ARG A 10 -2.69 -5.81 10.24
C ARG A 10 -4.22 -5.89 10.33
N PRO A 11 -4.97 -5.31 9.37
CA PRO A 11 -6.40 -5.51 9.28
C PRO A 11 -6.76 -6.99 9.13
N ASP A 12 -7.99 -7.34 9.52
CA ASP A 12 -8.53 -8.68 9.32
C ASP A 12 -8.44 -9.07 7.82
N PRO A 13 -7.83 -10.20 7.45
CA PRO A 13 -7.78 -10.68 6.08
C PRO A 13 -9.16 -10.79 5.41
N ALA A 14 -10.21 -11.12 6.16
CA ALA A 14 -11.57 -11.19 5.63
C ALA A 14 -12.09 -9.82 5.20
N LEU A 15 -11.78 -8.78 5.98
CA LEU A 15 -12.08 -7.39 5.62
C LEU A 15 -11.34 -6.97 4.35
N VAL A 16 -10.03 -7.25 4.27
CA VAL A 16 -9.23 -6.91 3.08
C VAL A 16 -9.79 -7.60 1.85
N LYS A 17 -10.09 -8.91 1.93
CA LYS A 17 -10.68 -9.68 0.84
C LYS A 17 -12.05 -9.14 0.39
N GLY A 18 -12.82 -8.53 1.30
CA GLY A 18 -14.09 -7.89 0.97
C GLY A 18 -13.99 -6.78 -0.09
N PHE A 19 -12.80 -6.20 -0.31
CA PHE A 19 -12.56 -5.20 -1.34
C PHE A 19 -12.17 -5.79 -2.71
N GLU A 20 -12.00 -7.11 -2.81
CA GLU A 20 -11.61 -7.76 -4.06
C GLU A 20 -12.62 -7.49 -5.17
N GLY A 21 -12.13 -7.03 -6.32
CA GLY A 21 -12.97 -6.69 -7.48
C GLY A 21 -13.70 -5.34 -7.41
N ILE A 22 -13.70 -4.65 -6.25
CA ILE A 22 -14.32 -3.32 -6.13
C ILE A 22 -13.42 -2.28 -6.81
N PRO A 23 -13.94 -1.46 -7.74
CA PRO A 23 -13.17 -0.36 -8.32
C PRO A 23 -12.75 0.68 -7.27
N THR A 24 -11.50 1.14 -7.32
CA THR A 24 -10.97 2.11 -6.34
C THR A 24 -11.75 3.43 -6.30
N GLY A 25 -12.34 3.86 -7.41
CA GLY A 25 -13.22 5.02 -7.46
C GLY A 25 -14.47 4.86 -6.59
N VAL A 26 -15.10 3.69 -6.62
CA VAL A 26 -16.28 3.38 -5.78
C VAL A 26 -15.90 3.40 -4.30
N VAL A 27 -14.71 2.89 -3.95
CA VAL A 27 -14.18 2.98 -2.59
C VAL A 27 -13.97 4.44 -2.17
N SER A 28 -13.37 5.27 -3.04
CA SER A 28 -13.17 6.69 -2.76
C SER A 28 -14.50 7.45 -2.58
N ASP A 29 -15.51 7.16 -3.41
CA ASP A 29 -16.85 7.75 -3.29
C ASP A 29 -17.50 7.41 -1.95
N ALA A 30 -17.44 6.14 -1.53
CA ALA A 30 -17.93 5.68 -0.22
C ALA A 30 -17.18 6.33 0.95
N MET A 31 -15.93 6.76 0.74
CA MET A 31 -15.10 7.47 1.71
C MET A 31 -15.21 9.00 1.61
N GLY A 32 -16.26 9.53 0.97
CA GLY A 32 -16.47 10.98 0.86
C GLY A 32 -15.62 11.64 -0.23
N ARG A 33 -15.31 10.91 -1.31
CA ARG A 33 -14.56 11.40 -2.47
C ARG A 33 -13.13 11.86 -2.12
N GLY A 34 -12.49 11.14 -1.22
CA GLY A 34 -11.13 11.41 -0.73
C GLY A 34 -10.28 10.15 -0.60
N ASN A 35 -9.13 10.26 0.08
CA ASN A 35 -8.24 9.15 0.41
C ASN A 35 -7.64 8.40 -0.81
N SER A 36 -7.60 9.07 -1.96
CA SER A 36 -6.92 8.61 -3.16
C SER A 36 -5.49 9.15 -3.22
N MET A 37 -4.61 8.44 -3.93
CA MET A 37 -3.26 8.95 -4.24
C MET A 37 -3.30 10.11 -5.23
N ALA A 38 -2.20 10.86 -5.31
CA ALA A 38 -2.02 11.92 -6.30
C ALA A 38 -2.14 11.36 -7.74
N ALA A 39 -2.69 12.17 -8.65
CA ALA A 39 -3.03 11.72 -10.00
C ALA A 39 -1.79 11.34 -10.83
N GLU A 40 -0.61 11.82 -10.46
CA GLU A 40 0.69 11.54 -11.08
C GLU A 40 1.16 10.10 -10.82
N ILE A 41 0.62 9.42 -9.79
CA ILE A 41 0.95 8.03 -9.49
C ILE A 41 0.11 7.12 -10.38
N LYS A 42 0.78 6.40 -11.29
CA LYS A 42 0.15 5.54 -12.31
C LYS A 42 0.55 4.08 -12.17
N PRO A 43 -0.30 3.13 -12.62
CA PRO A 43 0.09 1.74 -12.80
C PRO A 43 1.34 1.61 -13.66
N ALA A 44 2.28 0.76 -13.25
CA ALA A 44 3.51 0.52 -14.02
C ALA A 44 3.27 -0.33 -15.27
N TRP A 45 2.16 -1.08 -15.34
CA TRP A 45 1.75 -1.86 -16.52
C TRP A 45 0.22 -1.90 -16.69
N PRO A 46 -0.29 -2.16 -17.91
CA PRO A 46 -1.72 -2.29 -18.14
C PRO A 46 -2.35 -3.40 -17.31
N GLY A 47 -3.47 -3.10 -16.66
CA GLY A 47 -4.20 -4.07 -15.84
C GLY A 47 -3.62 -4.31 -14.45
N ALA A 48 -2.54 -3.63 -14.04
CA ALA A 48 -2.02 -3.75 -12.68
C ALA A 48 -3.08 -3.36 -11.64
N LYS A 49 -3.30 -4.26 -10.68
CA LYS A 49 -4.19 -4.05 -9.52
C LYS A 49 -3.49 -4.62 -8.29
N LEU A 50 -3.67 -3.95 -7.15
CA LEU A 50 -3.13 -4.36 -5.87
C LEU A 50 -4.20 -4.17 -4.79
N LEU A 51 -4.26 -5.10 -3.85
CA LEU A 51 -5.11 -5.04 -2.66
C LEU A 51 -4.34 -5.68 -1.51
N GLY A 52 -4.20 -4.95 -0.40
CA GLY A 52 -3.43 -5.41 0.74
C GLY A 52 -3.19 -4.33 1.81
N PRO A 53 -2.85 -4.70 3.06
CA PRO A 53 -2.34 -3.76 4.06
C PRO A 53 -1.10 -3.00 3.62
N ALA A 54 -1.02 -1.73 3.99
CA ALA A 54 0.14 -0.89 3.73
C ALA A 54 1.34 -1.29 4.61
N PHE A 55 2.49 -1.56 3.98
CA PHE A 55 3.80 -1.59 4.62
C PHE A 55 4.55 -0.32 4.21
N THR A 56 4.75 0.61 5.15
CA THR A 56 5.24 1.95 4.81
C THR A 56 6.77 2.01 4.85
N VAL A 57 7.35 2.71 3.88
CA VAL A 57 8.80 2.98 3.80
C VAL A 57 8.98 4.46 3.53
N ARG A 58 9.83 5.11 4.32
CA ARG A 58 10.28 6.48 4.06
C ARG A 58 11.77 6.43 3.74
N THR A 59 12.15 7.02 2.61
CA THR A 59 13.54 7.09 2.15
C THR A 59 13.92 8.53 1.82
N PHE A 60 15.22 8.77 1.64
CA PHE A 60 15.77 10.04 1.17
C PHE A 60 16.00 10.01 -0.35
N PRO A 61 16.08 11.17 -1.01
CA PRO A 61 16.50 11.24 -2.41
C PRO A 61 17.83 10.52 -2.62
N ALA A 62 17.92 9.72 -3.69
CA ALA A 62 19.08 8.89 -4.04
C ALA A 62 19.47 7.78 -3.02
N ASP A 63 18.59 7.44 -2.06
CA ASP A 63 18.75 6.29 -1.17
C ASP A 63 17.61 5.28 -1.40
N ASN A 64 17.95 4.01 -1.60
CA ASN A 64 16.99 2.90 -1.74
C ASN A 64 17.23 1.75 -0.75
N LEU A 65 18.17 1.87 0.20
CA LEU A 65 18.56 0.78 1.10
C LEU A 65 17.36 0.27 1.92
N MET A 66 16.52 1.19 2.40
CA MET A 66 15.34 0.85 3.20
C MET A 66 14.25 0.15 2.39
N ILE A 67 14.21 0.32 1.07
CA ILE A 67 13.29 -0.41 0.19
C ILE A 67 13.70 -1.88 0.13
N HIS A 68 14.99 -2.14 -0.08
CA HIS A 68 15.52 -3.52 -0.04
C HIS A 68 15.31 -4.16 1.33
N LYS A 69 15.54 -3.41 2.42
CA LYS A 69 15.28 -3.94 3.77
C LYS A 69 13.80 -4.26 3.98
N ALA A 70 12.90 -3.39 3.54
CA ALA A 70 11.45 -3.60 3.64
C ALA A 70 11.01 -4.87 2.90
N ALA A 71 11.56 -5.15 1.72
CA ALA A 71 11.26 -6.37 0.98
C ALA A 71 11.58 -7.65 1.76
N THR A 72 12.62 -7.64 2.62
CA THR A 72 12.96 -8.78 3.50
C THR A 72 12.04 -8.93 4.71
N LEU A 73 11.26 -7.91 5.04
CA LEU A 73 10.38 -7.88 6.22
C LEU A 73 8.89 -8.00 5.86
N ALA A 74 8.54 -7.71 4.60
CA ALA A 74 7.17 -7.80 4.12
C ALA A 74 6.61 -9.22 4.31
N LYS A 75 5.33 -9.28 4.69
CA LYS A 75 4.57 -10.53 4.85
C LYS A 75 3.57 -10.65 3.69
N PRO A 76 3.12 -11.85 3.31
CA PRO A 76 2.13 -12.02 2.25
C PRO A 76 0.84 -11.24 2.47
N GLY A 77 0.20 -10.82 1.37
CA GLY A 77 -0.94 -9.90 1.36
C GLY A 77 -0.53 -8.46 1.59
#